data_AF-A0A946MK29-F1
#
_entry.id   AF-A0A946MK29-F1
#
_cell.length_a   1.000
_cell.length_b   1.000
_cell.length_c   1.000
_cell.angle_alpha   90.00
_cell.angle_beta   90.00
_cell.angle_gamma   90.00
#
_symmetry.space_group_name_H-M   'P 1'
#
loop_
_entity.id
_entity.type
_entity.pdbx_description
1 polymer ?
#
loop_
_entity_poly.entity_id
_entity_poly.type
_entity_poly.pdbx_seq_one_letter_code
_entity_poly.pdbx_strand_id
1 'polypeptide(L)' 'MDQTLLYVLLISAISFGLTMLALIDIILKDFGSTKAKIIWHFIAIIPVFGWLIYLVFGYKKRAKDQA' A
#
# COMPACT_ATOMS: atom_id res chain seq x y z
N MET A 1 24.68 2.31 4.79
CA MET A 1 23.23 1.98 4.75
C MET A 1 23.02 1.12 3.53
N ASP A 2 22.46 -0.08 3.70
CA ASP A 2 22.26 -0.99 2.55
C ASP A 2 21.32 -0.34 1.53
N GLN A 3 21.68 -0.39 0.25
CA GLN A 3 20.89 0.22 -0.84
C GLN A 3 19.46 -0.32 -0.86
N THR A 4 19.28 -1.60 -0.53
CA THR A 4 17.97 -2.23 -0.37
C THR A 4 17.14 -1.57 0.73
N LEU A 5 17.73 -1.27 1.88
CA LEU A 5 17.04 -0.60 2.98
C LEU A 5 16.58 0.80 2.56
N LEU A 6 17.45 1.55 1.85
CA LEU A 6 17.11 2.86 1.29
C LEU A 6 15.90 2.77 0.35
N TYR A 7 15.89 1.80 -0.56
CA TYR A 7 14.78 1.61 -1.49
C TYR A 7 13.48 1.22 -0.79
N VAL A 8 13.53 0.32 0.19
CA VAL A 8 12.34 -0.06 0.98
C VAL A 8 11.77 1.15 1.71
N LEU A 9 12.62 1.99 2.29
CA LEU A 9 12.19 3.19 3.01
C LEU A 9 11.62 4.25 2.06
N LEU A 10 12.23 4.42 0.88
CA LEU A 10 11.73 5.33 -0.15
C LEU A 10 10.36 4.89 -0.69
N ILE A 11 10.21 3.61 -1.02
CA ILE A 11 8.92 3.02 -1.46
C ILE A 11 7.87 3.20 -0.36
N SER A 12 8.22 2.92 0.90
CA SER A 12 7.32 3.10 2.03
C SER A 12 6.86 4.56 2.17
N ALA A 13 7.78 5.52 2.06
CA ALA A 13 7.48 6.94 2.17
C ALA A 13 6.58 7.43 1.03
N ILE A 14 6.87 7.05 -0.21
CA ILE A 14 6.07 7.41 -1.39
C ILE A 14 4.68 6.79 -1.30
N SER A 15 4.59 5.49 -1.01
CA SER A 15 3.31 4.79 -0.85
C SER A 15 2.45 5.40 0.25
N PHE A 16 3.06 5.73 1.39
CA PHE A 16 2.36 6.37 2.50
C PHE A 16 1.86 7.77 2.12
N GLY A 17 2.70 8.59 1.49
CA GLY A 17 2.32 9.92 1.02
C GLY A 17 1.14 9.88 0.04
N LEU A 18 1.19 8.98 -0.95
CA LEU A 18 0.09 8.80 -1.90
C LEU A 18 -1.21 8.32 -1.23
N THR A 19 -1.12 7.40 -0.26
CA THR A 19 -2.30 6.96 0.50
C THR A 19 -2.89 8.08 1.34
N MET A 20 -2.07 8.93 1.98
CA MET A 20 -2.58 10.09 2.71
C MET A 20 -3.27 11.09 1.78
N LEU A 21 -2.67 11.39 0.62
CA LEU A 21 -3.29 12.26 -0.38
C LEU A 21 -4.63 11.70 -0.88
N ALA A 22 -4.68 10.39 -1.15
CA ALA A 22 -5.92 9.72 -1.56
C ALA A 22 -7.00 9.76 -0.46
N LEU A 23 -6.64 9.54 0.81
CA LEU A 23 -7.59 9.63 1.92
C LEU A 23 -8.13 11.06 2.08
N ILE A 24 -7.28 12.08 1.95
CA ILE A 24 -7.69 13.49 1.98
C ILE A 24 -8.67 13.77 0.82
N ASP A 25 -8.35 13.34 -0.39
CA ASP A 25 -9.25 13.46 -1.56
C ASP A 25 -10.61 12.80 -1.28
N ILE A 26 -10.60 11.58 -0.73
CA ILE A 26 -11.84 10.86 -0.44
C ILE A 26 -12.65 11.59 0.65
N ILE A 27 -12.01 12.16 1.68
CA ILE A 27 -12.72 12.89 2.73
C ILE A 27 -13.39 14.14 2.16
N LEU A 28 -12.64 14.93 1.38
CA LEU A 28 -13.07 16.21 0.81
C LEU A 28 -14.13 16.05 -0.28
N LYS A 29 -14.11 14.93 -1.01
CA LYS A 29 -15.02 14.68 -2.12
C LYS A 29 -16.36 14.14 -1.65
N ASP A 30 -17.42 14.68 -2.25
CA ASP A 30 -18.76 14.14 -2.06
C ASP A 30 -19.01 13.02 -3.08
N PHE A 31 -19.26 11.81 -2.58
CA PHE A 31 -19.50 10.63 -3.41
C PHE A 31 -20.99 10.34 -3.59
N GLY A 32 -21.87 11.17 -3.04
CA GLY A 32 -23.33 10.98 -3.08
C GLY A 32 -23.84 9.74 -2.32
N SER A 33 -22.96 8.83 -1.90
CA SER A 33 -23.28 7.68 -1.08
C SER A 33 -22.13 7.29 -0.15
N THR A 34 -22.48 6.90 1.08
CA THR A 34 -21.53 6.39 2.07
C THR A 34 -20.86 5.09 1.61
N LYS A 35 -21.59 4.25 0.86
CA LYS A 35 -21.06 2.98 0.32
C LYS A 35 -19.90 3.21 -0.64
N ALA A 36 -20.04 4.15 -1.58
CA ALA A 36 -18.96 4.49 -2.49
C ALA A 36 -17.74 5.03 -1.73
N LYS A 37 -17.96 5.88 -0.72
CA LYS A 37 -16.89 6.43 0.12
C LYS A 37 -16.08 5.32 0.80
N ILE A 38 -16.75 4.31 1.38
CA ILE A 38 -16.09 3.18 2.04
C ILE A 38 -15.24 2.36 1.07
N ILE A 39 -15.76 2.05 -0.13
CA ILE A 39 -15.03 1.29 -1.15
C ILE A 39 -13.71 2.00 -1.51
N TRP A 40 -13.76 3.31 -1.73
CA TRP A 40 -12.56 4.09 -2.04
C TRP A 40 -11.55 4.13 -0.90
N HIS A 41 -11.99 4.16 0.37
CA HIS A 41 -11.08 4.04 1.52
C HIS A 41 -10.33 2.71 1.52
N PHE A 42 -11.01 1.59 1.23
CA PHE A 42 -10.36 0.28 1.14
C PHE A 42 -9.31 0.25 0.01
N ILE A 43 -9.63 0.84 -1.14
CA ILE A 43 -8.71 0.91 -2.29
C ILE A 43 -7.49 1.79 -1.96
N ALA A 44 -7.68 2.92 -1.29
CA ALA A 44 -6.61 3.86 -0.94
C ALA A 44 -5.53 3.27 -0.02
N ILE A 45 -5.85 2.18 0.71
CA ILE A 45 -4.94 1.50 1.64
C ILE A 45 -3.98 0.53 0.91
N ILE A 46 -4.34 0.08 -0.29
CA ILE A 46 -3.58 -0.91 -1.07
C ILE A 46 -2.12 -0.49 -1.34
N PRO A 47 -1.79 0.76 -1.71
CA PRO A 47 -0.41 1.18 -1.95
C PRO A 47 0.53 1.02 -0.76
N VAL A 48 0.00 1.12 0.47
CA VAL A 48 0.78 0.93 1.71
C VAL A 48 0.91 -0.55 2.05
N PHE A 49 -0.19 -1.31 2.02
CA PHE A 49 -0.20 -2.69 2.52
C PHE A 49 0.06 -3.76 1.46
N GLY A 50 -0.20 -3.50 0.18
CA GLY A 50 -0.14 -4.49 -0.89
C GLY A 50 1.25 -5.08 -1.09
N TRP A 51 2.28 -4.23 -1.15
CA TRP A 51 3.66 -4.70 -1.26
C TRP A 51 4.19 -5.32 0.04
N LEU A 52 3.72 -4.84 1.22
CA LEU A 52 4.04 -5.45 2.52
C LEU A 52 3.52 -6.90 2.59
N ILE A 53 2.29 -7.14 2.17
CA ILE A 53 1.70 -8.49 2.09
C ILE A 53 2.54 -9.37 1.15
N TYR A 54 2.93 -8.85 -0.02
CA TYR A 54 3.80 -9.59 -0.94
C TYR A 54 5.16 -9.94 -0.32
N LEU A 55 5.79 -9.03 0.43
CA LEU A 55 7.06 -9.32 1.08
C LEU A 55 6.92 -10.36 2.20
N VAL A 56 5.85 -10.29 2.99
CA VAL A 56 5.63 -11.25 4.10
C VAL A 56 5.32 -12.65 3.59
N PHE A 57 4.45 -12.78 2.59
CA PHE A 57 3.94 -14.07 2.13
C PHE A 57 4.61 -14.57 0.85
N GLY A 58 4.84 -13.67 -0.12
CA GLY A 58 5.38 -14.00 -1.44
C GLY A 58 6.88 -14.29 -1.44
N TYR A 59 7.66 -13.56 -0.64
CA TYR A 59 9.11 -13.77 -0.55
C TYR A 59 9.47 -15.18 -0.06
N LYS A 60 8.73 -15.68 0.94
CA LYS A 60 8.96 -17.01 1.52
C LYS A 60 8.71 -18.18 0.57
N LYS A 61 7.89 -18.00 -0.48
CA LYS A 61 7.54 -19.09 -1.39
C LYS A 61 8.71 -19.49 -2.31
N ARG A 62 9.68 -18.60 -2.53
CA ARG A 62 10.81 -18.84 -3.44
C ARG A 62 11.85 -19.83 -2.90
N ALA A 63 11.90 -20.05 -1.59
CA ALA A 63 12.88 -20.94 -0.95
C ALA A 63 12.45 -22.43 -0.93
N LYS A 64 11.18 -22.74 -1.24
CA LYS A 64 10.67 -24.11 -1.22
C LYS A 64 10.79 -24.86 -2.56
N ASP A 65 10.98 -24.13 -3.67
CA ASP A 65 11.13 -24.72 -5.03
C ASP A 65 12.60 -24.99 -5.41
N GLN A 66 13.57 -24.76 -4.50
CA GLN A 66 14.98 -25.13 -4.70
C GLN A 66 15.44 -26.30 -3.79
N ALA A 67 14.50 -27.14 -3.34
CA ALA A 67 14.79 -28.35 -2.55
C ALA A 67 14.45 -29.61 -3.36
#